data_AF-A0A7X6TS23-F1
#
_entry.id   AF-A0A7X6TS23-F1
#
_cell.length_a   1.000
_cell.length_b   1.000
_cell.length_c   1.000
_cell.angle_alpha   90.00
_cell.angle_beta   90.00
_cell.angle_gamma   90.00
#
_symmetry.space_group_name_H-M   'P 1'
#
loop_
_entity.id
_entity.type
_entity.pdbx_description
1 polymer ?
#
loop_
_entity_poly.entity_id
_entity_poly.type
_entity_poly.pdbx_seq_one_letter_code
_entity_poly.pdbx_strand_id
1 'polypeptide(L)'
;MNFFDYHLFKRSFWIKGLFVFVAGLLGLLISIETAISLFILGVIFLVLELHFELQRGKEIKMLTKDLTRVLYEEAILPMASYEEGEISILRNEIYKMTMRLREQKENLLNEKTYLSDSLADISHQIRTPLTSLNLINDLLMDNSFDDRKKQELLRDERSLLNQIEWLISSLLKISKLDAETITMEKKKVRVQ
;
A
#
# COMPACT_ATOMS: atom_id res chain seq x y z
N MET A 1 -2.91 -13.64 -24.37
CA MET A 1 -4.39 -13.56 -24.49
C MET A 1 -4.90 -14.61 -23.52
N ASN A 2 -5.50 -14.22 -22.40
CA ASN A 2 -6.03 -15.24 -21.50
C ASN A 2 -7.15 -15.99 -22.21
N PHE A 3 -7.17 -17.31 -22.02
CA PHE A 3 -8.14 -18.23 -22.61
C PHE A 3 -9.60 -17.81 -22.33
N PHE A 4 -9.83 -17.13 -21.19
CA PHE A 4 -11.14 -16.66 -20.75
C PHE A 4 -11.73 -15.51 -21.60
N ASP A 5 -10.94 -14.49 -21.95
CA ASP A 5 -11.42 -13.37 -22.76
C ASP A 5 -11.80 -13.82 -24.18
N TYR A 6 -11.04 -14.79 -24.73
CA TYR A 6 -11.29 -15.32 -26.06
C TYR A 6 -12.60 -16.11 -26.15
N HIS A 7 -12.93 -16.88 -25.11
CA HIS A 7 -14.15 -17.71 -25.13
C HIS A 7 -15.43 -16.86 -25.00
N LEU A 8 -15.44 -15.86 -24.12
CA LEU A 8 -16.59 -14.96 -23.96
C LEU A 8 -16.82 -14.10 -25.21
N PHE A 9 -15.73 -13.57 -25.78
CA PHE A 9 -15.76 -12.81 -27.03
C PHE A 9 -16.31 -13.66 -28.19
N LYS A 10 -15.76 -14.86 -28.39
CA LYS A 10 -16.21 -15.79 -29.45
C LYS A 10 -17.68 -16.14 -29.27
N ARG A 11 -18.13 -16.41 -28.03
CA ARG A 11 -19.54 -16.72 -27.75
C ARG A 11 -20.47 -15.55 -28.09
N SER A 12 -20.12 -14.33 -27.68
CA SER A 12 -20.88 -13.10 -27.99
C SER A 12 -20.99 -12.88 -29.50
N PHE A 13 -19.87 -12.99 -30.21
CA PHE A 13 -19.82 -12.82 -31.66
C PHE A 13 -20.70 -13.84 -32.40
N TRP A 14 -20.67 -15.13 -32.01
CA TRP A 14 -21.53 -16.16 -32.61
C TRP A 14 -23.02 -15.91 -32.37
N ILE A 15 -23.41 -15.47 -31.17
CA ILE A 15 -24.82 -15.16 -30.85
C ILE A 15 -25.33 -14.00 -31.71
N LYS A 16 -24.53 -12.93 -31.85
CA LYS A 16 -24.90 -11.76 -32.65
C LYS A 16 -24.91 -12.06 -34.15
N GLY A 17 -23.95 -12.86 -34.63
CA GLY A 17 -23.94 -13.36 -36.00
C GLY A 17 -25.18 -14.20 -36.32
N LEU A 18 -25.59 -15.07 -35.39
CA LEU A 18 -26.83 -15.85 -35.53
C LEU A 18 -28.06 -14.92 -35.58
N PHE A 19 -28.11 -13.89 -34.74
CA PHE A 19 -29.21 -12.91 -34.75
C PHE A 19 -29.32 -12.19 -36.11
N VAL A 20 -28.21 -11.71 -36.67
CA VAL A 20 -28.17 -11.09 -38.01
C VAL A 20 -28.63 -12.07 -39.09
N PHE A 21 -28.20 -13.33 -39.02
CA PHE A 21 -28.59 -14.36 -39.97
C PHE A 21 -30.09 -14.68 -39.92
N VAL A 22 -30.66 -14.84 -38.71
CA VAL A 22 -32.10 -15.07 -38.52
C VAL A 22 -32.92 -13.87 -38.99
N ALA A 23 -32.47 -12.64 -38.69
CA ALA A 23 -33.13 -11.42 -39.18
C ALA A 23 -33.15 -11.35 -40.71
N GLY A 24 -32.05 -11.73 -41.37
CA GLY A 24 -31.98 -11.83 -42.84
C GLY A 24 -32.95 -12.87 -43.42
N LEU A 25 -33.04 -14.05 -42.80
CA LEU A 25 -33.99 -15.10 -43.21
C LEU A 25 -35.45 -14.69 -43.05
N LEU A 26 -35.78 -13.97 -41.97
CA LEU A 26 -37.12 -13.41 -41.77
C LEU A 26 -37.45 -12.33 -42.80
N GLY A 27 -36.47 -11.54 -43.23
CA GLY A 27 -36.62 -10.57 -44.31
C GLY A 27 -37.06 -11.21 -45.64
N LEU A 28 -36.62 -12.45 -45.92
CA LEU A 28 -37.02 -13.17 -47.14
C LEU A 28 -38.53 -13.48 -47.20
N LEU A 29 -39.22 -13.52 -46.06
CA LEU A 29 -40.68 -13.69 -46.02
C LEU A 29 -41.44 -12.47 -46.55
N ILE A 30 -40.79 -11.31 -46.61
CA ILE A 30 -41.36 -10.04 -47.07
C ILE A 30 -40.91 -9.75 -48.50
N SER A 31 -39.60 -9.64 -48.74
CA SER A 31 -39.03 -9.47 -50.08
C SER A 31 -37.51 -9.68 -50.09
N ILE A 32 -36.94 -10.00 -51.24
CA ILE A 32 -35.48 -10.21 -51.38
C ILE A 32 -34.68 -8.91 -51.12
N GLU A 33 -35.23 -7.76 -51.50
CA GLU A 33 -34.60 -6.44 -51.29
C GLU A 33 -34.49 -6.10 -49.79
N THR A 34 -35.51 -6.46 -49.00
CA THR A 34 -35.47 -6.29 -47.54
C THR A 34 -34.46 -7.22 -46.88
N ALA A 35 -34.31 -8.45 -47.35
CA ALA A 35 -33.31 -9.38 -46.85
C ALA A 35 -31.87 -8.88 -47.10
N ILE A 36 -31.59 -8.37 -48.31
CA ILE A 36 -30.26 -7.84 -48.67
C ILE A 36 -29.91 -6.61 -47.84
N SER A 37 -30.85 -5.67 -47.68
CA SER A 37 -30.61 -4.45 -46.89
C SER A 37 -30.37 -4.76 -45.40
N LEU A 38 -31.14 -5.67 -44.80
CA LEU A 38 -30.93 -6.13 -43.43
C LEU A 38 -29.58 -6.84 -43.25
N PHE A 39 -29.18 -7.65 -44.23
CA PHE A 39 -27.90 -8.35 -44.17
C PHE A 39 -26.72 -7.37 -44.22
N ILE A 40 -26.74 -6.40 -45.13
CA ILE A 40 -25.69 -5.36 -45.24
C ILE A 40 -25.61 -4.56 -43.93
N LEU A 41 -26.75 -4.12 -43.39
CA LEU A 41 -26.78 -3.37 -42.14
C LEU A 41 -26.24 -4.19 -40.96
N GLY A 42 -26.61 -5.47 -40.88
CA GLY A 42 -26.11 -6.39 -39.85
C GLY A 42 -24.61 -6.65 -39.96
N VAL A 43 -24.06 -6.78 -41.16
CA VAL A 43 -22.62 -6.90 -41.38
C VAL A 43 -21.88 -5.62 -40.95
N ILE A 44 -22.40 -4.44 -41.29
CA ILE A 44 -21.83 -3.16 -40.86
C ILE A 44 -21.84 -3.06 -39.32
N PHE A 45 -22.95 -3.41 -38.69
CA PHE A 45 -23.08 -3.44 -37.23
C PHE A 45 -22.05 -4.36 -36.57
N LEU A 46 -21.88 -5.58 -37.10
CA LEU A 46 -20.88 -6.54 -36.58
C LEU A 46 -19.44 -6.02 -36.73
N VAL A 47 -19.11 -5.36 -37.84
CA VAL A 47 -17.78 -4.77 -38.05
C VAL A 47 -17.51 -3.63 -37.07
N LEU A 48 -18.50 -2.76 -36.83
CA LEU A 48 -18.37 -1.67 -35.87
C LEU A 48 -18.16 -2.20 -34.45
N GLU A 49 -18.98 -3.14 -34.01
CA GLU A 49 -18.81 -3.75 -32.68
C GLU A 49 -17.45 -4.46 -32.54
N LEU A 50 -17.02 -5.21 -33.56
CA LEU A 50 -15.72 -5.85 -33.57
C LEU A 50 -14.60 -4.82 -33.39
N HIS A 51 -14.70 -3.67 -34.06
CA HIS A 51 -13.74 -2.59 -33.92
C HIS A 51 -13.69 -2.03 -32.49
N PHE A 52 -14.85 -1.71 -31.91
CA PHE A 52 -14.95 -1.20 -30.53
C PHE A 52 -14.41 -2.20 -29.50
N GLU A 53 -14.72 -3.48 -29.65
CA GLU A 53 -14.30 -4.51 -28.70
C GLU A 53 -12.79 -4.78 -28.77
N LEU A 54 -12.21 -4.73 -29.98
CA LEU A 54 -10.76 -4.80 -30.16
C LEU A 54 -10.04 -3.58 -29.58
N GLN A 55 -10.60 -2.37 -29.71
CA GLN A 55 -10.04 -1.16 -29.10
C GLN A 55 -10.05 -1.25 -27.56
N ARG A 56 -11.21 -1.56 -26.96
CA ARG A 56 -11.35 -1.78 -25.51
C ARG A 56 -10.36 -2.82 -24.99
N GLY A 57 -10.20 -3.94 -25.72
CA GLY A 57 -9.25 -4.98 -25.37
C GLY A 57 -7.78 -4.53 -25.40
N LYS A 58 -7.41 -3.58 -26.27
CA LYS A 58 -6.06 -2.98 -26.29
C LYS A 58 -5.84 -2.06 -25.09
N GLU A 59 -6.80 -1.22 -24.76
CA GLU A 59 -6.72 -0.31 -23.62
C GLU A 59 -6.57 -1.04 -22.29
N ILE A 60 -7.37 -2.10 -22.08
CA ILE A 60 -7.28 -2.94 -20.88
C ILE A 60 -5.89 -3.57 -20.77
N LYS A 61 -5.35 -4.11 -21.86
CA LYS A 61 -3.99 -4.70 -21.87
C LYS A 61 -2.92 -3.66 -21.54
N MET A 62 -3.06 -2.45 -22.05
CA MET A 62 -2.13 -1.36 -21.74
C MET A 62 -2.22 -1.01 -20.25
N LEU A 63 -3.43 -0.86 -19.71
CA LEU A 63 -3.64 -0.61 -18.28
C LEU A 63 -3.06 -1.73 -17.40
N THR A 64 -3.26 -3.00 -17.77
CA THR A 64 -2.66 -4.14 -17.05
C THR A 64 -1.14 -4.11 -17.10
N LYS A 65 -0.55 -3.79 -18.26
CA LYS A 65 0.91 -3.64 -18.40
C LYS A 65 1.43 -2.50 -17.55
N ASP A 66 0.71 -1.37 -17.51
CA ASP A 66 1.07 -0.21 -16.70
C ASP A 66 1.02 -0.57 -15.20
N LEU A 67 -0.03 -1.26 -14.76
CA LEU A 67 -0.16 -1.77 -13.38
C LEU A 67 0.95 -2.76 -13.02
N THR A 68 1.31 -3.64 -13.95
CA THR A 68 2.40 -4.60 -13.74
C THR A 68 3.73 -3.88 -13.51
N ARG A 69 4.03 -2.83 -14.29
CA ARG A 69 5.25 -2.02 -14.12
C ARG A 69 5.31 -1.33 -12.75
N VAL A 70 4.17 -0.86 -12.26
CA VAL A 70 4.05 -0.23 -10.93
C VAL A 70 4.29 -1.25 -9.82
N LEU A 71 3.71 -2.45 -9.96
CA LEU A 71 3.87 -3.53 -9.00
C LEU A 71 5.33 -4.00 -8.88
N TYR A 72 6.08 -3.97 -9.97
CA TYR A 72 7.52 -4.30 -9.98
C TYR A 72 8.42 -3.07 -9.72
N GLU A 73 7.87 -1.97 -9.20
CA GLU A 73 8.57 -0.73 -8.81
C GLU A 73 9.32 0.00 -9.94
N GLU A 74 9.07 -0.34 -11.20
CA GLU A 74 9.80 0.20 -12.35
C GLU A 74 9.22 1.52 -12.91
N ALA A 75 8.01 1.92 -12.53
CA ALA A 75 7.41 3.15 -13.08
C ALA A 75 6.25 3.72 -12.24
N ILE A 76 6.09 5.04 -12.32
CA ILE A 76 4.87 5.75 -11.95
C ILE A 76 3.88 5.57 -13.12
N LEU A 77 2.62 5.24 -12.83
CA LEU A 77 1.57 5.29 -13.84
C LEU A 77 1.53 6.71 -14.44
N PRO A 78 1.73 6.88 -15.76
CA PRO A 78 1.52 8.18 -16.37
C PRO A 78 0.09 8.64 -16.10
N MET A 79 -0.07 9.92 -15.74
CA MET A 79 -1.37 10.56 -15.58
C MET A 79 -2.25 10.27 -16.80
N ALA A 80 -3.51 9.92 -16.56
CA ALA A 80 -4.47 9.62 -17.61
C ALA A 80 -4.58 10.80 -18.58
N SER A 81 -4.51 10.52 -19.89
CA SER A 81 -5.03 11.43 -20.90
C SER A 81 -6.51 11.67 -20.63
N TYR A 82 -6.97 12.90 -20.87
CA TYR A 82 -8.37 13.32 -20.70
C TYR A 82 -9.28 12.69 -21.77
N GLU A 83 -9.41 11.37 -21.78
CA GLU A 83 -10.35 10.66 -22.64
C GLU A 83 -11.57 10.21 -21.82
N GLU A 84 -12.77 10.50 -22.33
CA GLU A 84 -14.03 10.06 -21.74
C GLU A 84 -14.22 8.55 -21.93
N GLY A 85 -14.47 7.81 -20.84
CA GLY A 85 -14.75 6.38 -20.90
C GLY A 85 -14.62 5.68 -19.54
N GLU A 86 -15.31 4.55 -19.38
CA GLU A 86 -15.26 3.72 -18.16
C GLU A 86 -13.82 3.27 -17.82
N ILE A 87 -13.00 3.01 -18.84
CA ILE A 87 -11.61 2.59 -18.69
C ILE A 87 -10.73 3.74 -18.16
N SER A 88 -11.00 4.99 -18.56
CA SER A 88 -10.31 6.17 -18.04
C SER A 88 -10.64 6.43 -16.57
N ILE A 89 -11.89 6.23 -16.16
CA ILE A 89 -12.29 6.29 -14.74
C ILE A 89 -11.53 5.24 -13.93
N LEU A 90 -11.50 3.99 -14.42
CA LEU A 90 -10.76 2.91 -13.78
C LEU A 90 -9.26 3.23 -13.67
N ARG A 91 -8.65 3.75 -14.73
CA ARG A 91 -7.25 4.19 -14.74
C ARG A 91 -6.97 5.24 -13.66
N ASN A 92 -7.87 6.23 -13.51
CA ASN A 92 -7.74 7.28 -12.49
C ASN A 92 -7.83 6.71 -11.06
N GLU A 93 -8.79 5.82 -10.80
CA GLU A 93 -8.91 5.19 -9.47
C GLU A 93 -7.69 4.31 -9.15
N ILE A 94 -7.16 3.57 -10.12
CA ILE A 94 -5.92 2.80 -9.95
C ILE A 94 -4.72 3.73 -9.69
N TYR A 95 -4.63 4.86 -10.40
CA TYR A 95 -3.60 5.87 -10.17
C TYR A 95 -3.64 6.42 -8.74
N LYS A 96 -4.83 6.84 -8.27
CA LYS A 96 -5.02 7.30 -6.88
C LYS A 96 -4.63 6.25 -5.86
N MET A 97 -5.02 4.99 -6.08
CA MET A 97 -4.65 3.87 -5.21
C MET A 97 -3.13 3.68 -5.16
N THR A 98 -2.47 3.72 -6.31
CA THR A 98 -1.01 3.60 -6.43
C THR A 98 -0.30 4.71 -5.65
N MET A 99 -0.77 5.96 -5.77
CA MET A 99 -0.21 7.09 -5.04
C MET A 99 -0.34 6.92 -3.52
N ARG A 100 -1.51 6.47 -3.03
CA ARG A 100 -1.72 6.18 -1.61
C ARG A 100 -0.81 5.06 -1.10
N LEU A 101 -0.65 3.98 -1.87
CA LEU A 101 0.26 2.89 -1.49
C LEU A 101 1.71 3.36 -1.39
N ARG A 102 2.13 4.26 -2.28
CA ARG A 102 3.47 4.85 -2.24
C ARG A 102 3.66 5.73 -1.02
N GLU A 103 2.70 6.60 -0.73
CA GLU A 103 2.71 7.44 0.48
C GLU A 103 2.76 6.60 1.76
N GLN A 104 1.96 5.52 1.82
CA GLN A 104 2.00 4.57 2.93
C GLN A 104 3.37 3.86 3.05
N LYS A 105 3.96 3.43 1.93
CA LYS A 105 5.30 2.83 1.92
C LYS A 105 6.36 3.79 2.45
N GLU A 106 6.31 5.06 2.04
CA GLU A 106 7.25 6.09 2.52
C GLU A 106 7.07 6.36 4.01
N ASN A 107 5.84 6.49 4.50
CA ASN A 107 5.55 6.66 5.92
C ASN A 107 6.05 5.46 6.74
N LEU A 108 5.78 4.23 6.30
CA LEU A 108 6.28 3.00 6.95
C LEU A 108 7.81 2.96 6.99
N LEU A 109 8.49 3.42 5.93
CA LEU A 109 9.95 3.45 5.90
C LEU A 109 10.51 4.49 6.89
N ASN A 110 9.87 5.64 6.99
CA ASN A 110 10.21 6.69 7.93
C ASN A 110 9.99 6.24 9.38
N GLU A 111 8.86 5.59 9.68
CA GLU A 111 8.55 5.02 11.00
C GLU A 111 9.57 3.94 11.40
N LYS A 112 9.89 3.02 10.48
CA LYS A 112 10.91 1.99 10.72
C LYS A 112 12.28 2.60 11.01
N THR A 113 12.66 3.65 10.27
CA THR A 113 13.93 4.35 10.48
C THR A 113 13.95 5.04 11.84
N TYR A 114 12.88 5.75 12.19
CA TYR A 114 12.72 6.39 13.49
C TYR A 114 12.83 5.41 14.66
N LEU A 115 12.19 4.24 14.56
CA LEU A 115 12.27 3.19 15.58
C LEU A 115 13.70 2.64 15.71
N SER A 116 14.37 2.38 14.58
CA SER A 116 15.75 1.90 14.54
C SER A 116 16.71 2.91 15.19
N ASP A 117 16.59 4.19 14.85
CA ASP A 117 17.44 5.24 15.40
C ASP A 117 17.18 5.45 16.90
N SER A 118 15.91 5.42 17.31
CA SER A 118 15.53 5.51 18.73
C SER A 118 16.09 4.34 19.56
N LEU A 119 16.07 3.13 19.01
CA LEU A 119 16.65 1.95 19.67
C LEU A 119 18.18 2.07 19.80
N ALA A 120 18.86 2.56 18.75
CA ALA A 120 20.29 2.78 18.77
C ALA A 120 20.68 3.84 19.83
N ASP A 121 19.98 4.96 19.86
CA ASP A 121 20.21 6.04 20.83
C ASP A 121 19.96 5.57 22.27
N ILE A 122 18.84 4.89 22.55
CA ILE A 122 18.56 4.35 23.89
C ILE A 122 19.63 3.32 24.31
N SER A 123 20.10 2.47 23.38
CA SER A 123 21.18 1.52 23.66
C SER A 123 22.49 2.23 24.02
N HIS A 124 22.82 3.32 23.33
CA HIS A 124 23.96 4.16 23.67
C HIS A 124 23.78 4.82 25.04
N GLN A 125 22.59 5.38 25.32
CA GLN A 125 22.27 6.02 26.59
C GLN A 125 22.28 5.05 27.77
N ILE A 126 21.99 3.77 27.58
CA ILE A 126 22.10 2.74 28.63
C ILE A 126 23.56 2.36 28.92
N ARG A 127 24.44 2.35 27.91
CA ARG A 127 25.85 1.95 28.07
C ARG A 127 26.62 2.86 29.04
N THR A 128 26.33 4.15 29.00
CA THR A 128 27.00 5.16 29.85
C THR A 128 26.74 4.94 31.36
N PRO A 129 25.49 4.94 31.87
CA PRO A 129 25.20 4.69 33.27
C PRO A 129 25.63 3.28 33.70
N LEU A 130 25.56 2.28 32.82
CA LEU A 130 26.07 0.94 33.10
C LEU A 130 27.58 0.92 33.35
N THR A 131 28.35 1.68 32.56
CA THR A 131 29.80 1.81 32.77
C THR A 131 30.10 2.49 34.10
N SER A 132 29.36 3.54 34.44
CA SER A 132 29.49 4.22 35.73
C SER A 132 29.08 3.34 36.91
N LEU A 133 28.05 2.49 36.76
CA LEU A 133 27.65 1.51 37.75
C LEU A 133 28.75 0.49 38.03
N ASN A 134 29.42 -0.02 36.99
CA ASN A 134 30.56 -0.92 37.16
C ASN A 134 31.69 -0.24 37.96
N LEU A 135 32.01 1.02 37.65
CA LEU A 135 33.02 1.77 38.40
C LEU A 135 32.62 1.98 39.87
N ILE A 136 31.36 2.36 40.12
CA ILE A 136 30.85 2.53 41.49
C ILE A 136 30.94 1.21 42.26
N ASN A 137 30.59 0.10 41.61
CA ASN A 137 30.68 -1.23 42.22
C ASN A 137 32.14 -1.61 42.53
N ASP A 138 33.09 -1.37 41.62
CA ASP A 138 34.52 -1.58 41.85
C ASP A 138 35.02 -0.75 43.05
N LEU A 139 34.60 0.51 43.15
CA LEU A 139 34.92 1.40 44.29
C LEU A 139 34.31 0.92 45.60
N LEU A 140 33.08 0.38 45.58
CA LEU A 140 32.42 -0.17 46.76
C LEU A 140 33.08 -1.47 47.24
N MET A 141 33.66 -2.26 46.33
CA MET A 141 34.40 -3.48 46.65
C MET A 141 35.77 -3.19 47.28
N ASP A 142 36.36 -2.02 47.01
CA ASP A 142 37.55 -1.54 47.69
C ASP A 142 37.20 -1.02 49.11
N ASN A 143 37.59 -1.78 50.14
CA ASN A 143 37.25 -1.50 51.54
C ASN A 143 38.00 -0.31 52.17
N SER A 144 38.64 0.53 51.37
CA SER A 144 39.44 1.68 51.79
C SER A 144 38.62 2.94 52.12
N PHE A 145 37.32 2.98 51.78
CA PHE A 145 36.46 4.14 51.98
C PHE A 145 35.69 4.15 53.30
N ASP A 146 35.43 5.35 53.84
CA ASP A 146 34.58 5.55 55.02
C ASP A 146 33.09 5.27 54.72
N ASP A 147 32.30 5.09 55.79
CA ASP A 147 30.88 4.76 55.67
C ASP A 147 30.06 5.87 54.99
N ARG A 148 30.48 7.13 55.07
CA ARG A 148 29.78 8.26 54.41
C ARG A 148 29.97 8.20 52.90
N LYS A 149 31.18 7.94 52.43
CA LYS A 149 31.51 7.83 51.01
C LYS A 149 30.83 6.61 50.39
N LYS A 150 30.75 5.49 51.12
CA LYS A 150 29.95 4.32 50.69
C LYS A 150 28.47 4.66 50.52
N GLN A 151 27.87 5.44 51.44
CA GLN A 151 26.48 5.88 51.30
C GLN A 151 26.26 6.82 50.09
N GLU A 152 27.21 7.70 49.79
CA GLU A 152 27.15 8.53 48.57
C GLU A 152 27.17 7.67 47.30
N LEU A 153 28.11 6.73 47.20
CA LEU A 153 28.24 5.81 46.08
C LEU A 153 26.96 4.98 45.84
N LEU A 154 26.35 4.43 46.91
CA LEU A 154 25.08 3.70 46.83
C LEU A 154 23.91 4.58 46.35
N ARG A 155 23.91 5.86 46.73
CA ARG A 155 22.90 6.82 46.27
C ARG A 155 23.08 7.15 44.79
N ASP A 156 24.31 7.30 44.32
CA ASP A 156 24.63 7.54 42.92
C ASP A 156 24.27 6.32 42.04
N GLU A 157 24.60 5.11 42.49
CA GLU A 157 24.17 3.85 41.86
C GLU A 157 22.65 3.80 41.70
N ARG A 158 21.90 4.10 42.76
CA ARG A 158 20.43 4.10 42.69
C ARG A 158 19.89 5.13 41.69
N SER A 159 20.56 6.28 41.55
CA SER A 159 20.21 7.29 40.56
C SER A 159 20.40 6.78 39.12
N LEU A 160 21.53 6.12 38.86
CA LEU A 160 21.84 5.54 37.54
C LEU A 160 20.87 4.41 37.17
N LEU A 161 20.48 3.56 38.13
CA LEU A 161 19.46 2.53 37.91
C LEU A 161 18.09 3.14 37.55
N ASN A 162 17.66 4.19 38.25
CA ASN A 162 16.42 4.90 37.91
C ASN A 162 16.48 5.51 36.50
N GLN A 163 17.64 5.99 36.06
CA GLN A 163 17.83 6.51 34.71
C GLN A 163 17.65 5.41 33.66
N ILE A 164 18.25 4.22 33.88
CA ILE A 164 18.09 3.06 32.99
C ILE A 164 16.61 2.63 32.94
N GLU A 165 15.92 2.59 34.08
CA GLU A 165 14.50 2.24 34.13
C GLU A 165 13.64 3.22 33.32
N TRP A 166 13.93 4.52 33.41
CA TRP A 166 13.24 5.54 32.62
C TRP A 166 13.49 5.39 31.10
N LEU A 167 14.73 5.06 30.70
CA LEU A 167 15.07 4.80 29.29
C LEU A 167 14.31 3.57 28.74
N ILE A 168 14.27 2.48 29.50
CA ILE A 168 13.54 1.26 29.13
C ILE A 168 12.03 1.55 29.04
N SER A 169 11.47 2.28 30.00
CA SER A 169 10.05 2.68 29.99
C SER A 169 9.70 3.51 28.76
N SER A 170 10.60 4.42 28.35
CA SER A 170 10.45 5.24 27.15
C SER A 170 10.48 4.40 25.88
N LEU A 171 11.42 3.45 25.76
CA LEU A 171 11.48 2.51 24.63
C LEU A 171 10.21 1.67 24.51
N LEU A 172 9.69 1.16 25.64
CA LEU A 172 8.47 0.35 25.67
C LEU A 172 7.23 1.16 25.25
N LYS A 173 7.17 2.45 25.59
CA LYS A 173 6.09 3.35 25.14
C LYS A 173 6.15 3.56 23.63
N ILE A 174 7.34 3.79 23.07
CA ILE A 174 7.53 3.92 21.62
C ILE A 174 7.13 2.62 20.91
N SER A 175 7.57 1.47 21.42
CA SER A 175 7.26 0.15 20.82
C SER A 175 5.77 -0.19 20.86
N LYS A 176 5.06 0.19 21.94
CA LYS A 176 3.60 0.02 22.03
C LYS A 176 2.85 0.93 21.06
N LEU A 177 3.39 2.11 20.79
CA LEU A 177 2.80 3.07 19.85
C LEU A 177 2.91 2.55 18.42
N ASP A 178 4.06 1.97 18.07
CA ASP A 178 4.32 1.31 16.78
C ASP A 178 3.40 0.09 16.55
N ALA A 179 3.13 -0.69 17.59
CA ALA A 179 2.22 -1.83 17.51
C ALA A 179 0.71 -1.46 17.54
N GLU A 180 0.36 -0.19 17.29
CA GLU A 180 -0.99 0.40 17.35
C GLU A 180 -1.80 0.03 18.61
N THR A 181 -1.12 -0.36 19.69
CA THR A 181 -1.78 -0.97 20.87
C THR A 181 -2.08 0.03 21.98
N ILE A 182 -1.86 1.32 21.75
CA ILE A 182 -2.06 2.37 22.75
C ILE A 182 -3.44 3.02 22.58
N THR A 183 -4.32 2.80 23.56
CA THR A 183 -5.47 3.66 23.79
C THR A 183 -5.02 4.97 24.43
N MET A 184 -5.16 6.08 23.71
CA MET A 184 -4.80 7.41 24.20
C MET A 184 -5.72 7.84 25.36
N GLU A 185 -5.20 7.81 26.59
CA GLU A 185 -5.96 8.22 27.77
C GLU A 185 -5.95 9.75 27.91
N LYS A 186 -7.05 10.42 27.55
CA LYS A 186 -7.19 11.88 27.67
C LYS A 186 -7.51 12.27 29.11
N LYS A 187 -6.52 12.77 29.84
CA LYS A 187 -6.73 13.38 31.17
C LYS A 187 -6.97 14.89 31.04
N LYS A 188 -8.07 15.39 31.63
CA LYS A 188 -8.30 16.83 31.75
C LYS A 188 -7.30 17.41 32.74
N VAL A 189 -6.35 18.19 32.24
CA VAL A 189 -5.41 18.96 33.08
C VAL A 189 -6.01 20.34 33.29
N ARG A 190 -6.20 20.73 34.56
CA ARG A 190 -6.63 22.08 34.92
C ARG A 190 -5.38 22.96 34.92
N VAL A 191 -5.29 23.84 33.94
CA VAL A 191 -4.23 24.87 33.89
C VAL A 191 -4.53 25.85 35.02
N GLN A 192 -3.62 25.96 35.99
CA GLN A 192 -3.67 26.93 37.08
C GLN A 192 -3.04 28.24 36.62
#